data_AF-A0A2G4YM73-F1
#
_entry.id   AF-A0A2G4YM73-F1
#
_cell.length_a   1.000
_cell.length_b   1.000
_cell.length_c   1.000
_cell.angle_alpha   90.00
_cell.angle_beta   90.00
_cell.angle_gamma   90.00
#
_symmetry.space_group_name_H-M   'P 1'
#
loop_
_entity.id
_entity.type
_entity.pdbx_description
1 polymer ?
#
loop_
_entity_poly.entity_id
_entity_poly.type
_entity_poly.pdbx_seq_one_letter_code
_entity_poly.pdbx_strand_id
1 'polypeptide(L)'
;MTDYKKTSARFLIDYISTLPQDDPDNAAKAALAGDVYIKAWSWAALNKLFFFLAMFGSLAVILWPAFVVIFTKFFTLQEAAILQTCLTAITAFFVYFYRYYKTRQMFSENILRHIAFGKDPVADLIPKVIEGMGRLDQGFTFSVPRKDDKHDATGTPSPGKSPNKPSDKSKTPSKPKKAS
;
A
#
# COMPACT_ATOMS: atom_id res chain seq x y z
N MET A 1 25.84 12.25 -20.98
CA MET A 1 25.97 12.06 -19.52
C MET A 1 24.67 11.46 -19.02
N THR A 2 24.68 10.17 -18.69
CA THR A 2 23.50 9.42 -18.24
C THR A 2 23.14 9.87 -16.83
N ASP A 3 22.03 10.58 -16.70
CA ASP A 3 21.48 10.99 -15.42
C ASP A 3 20.88 9.77 -14.71
N TYR A 4 21.68 9.12 -13.85
CA TYR A 4 21.32 7.89 -13.12
C TYR A 4 20.31 8.12 -11.98
N LYS A 5 19.82 9.35 -11.76
CA LYS A 5 18.88 9.69 -10.68
C LYS A 5 17.42 9.68 -11.14
N LYS A 6 17.02 8.69 -11.93
CA LYS A 6 15.62 8.57 -12.37
C LYS A 6 14.84 7.64 -11.44
N THR A 7 13.63 8.05 -11.07
CA THR A 7 12.68 7.16 -10.41
C THR A 7 12.30 6.03 -11.36
N SER A 8 11.95 4.87 -10.80
CA SER A 8 11.43 3.71 -11.55
C SER A 8 10.32 4.11 -12.53
N ALA A 9 9.37 4.93 -12.08
CA ALA A 9 8.28 5.44 -12.91
C ALA A 9 8.77 6.26 -14.11
N ARG A 10 9.80 7.12 -13.92
CA ARG A 10 10.32 7.96 -14.99
C ARG A 10 11.11 7.16 -16.01
N PHE A 11 11.87 6.17 -15.56
CA PHE A 11 12.53 5.22 -16.45
C PHE A 11 11.52 4.46 -17.34
N LEU A 12 10.38 4.05 -16.78
CA LEU A 12 9.33 3.34 -17.55
C LEU A 12 8.70 4.22 -18.62
N ILE A 13 8.45 5.50 -18.32
CA ILE A 13 7.93 6.45 -19.31
C ILE A 13 8.95 6.73 -20.40
N ASP A 14 10.20 6.95 -20.03
CA ASP A 14 11.28 7.15 -21.00
C ASP A 14 11.38 5.93 -21.93
N TYR A 15 11.32 4.71 -21.40
CA TYR A 15 11.30 3.48 -22.18
C TYR A 15 10.09 3.40 -23.14
N ILE A 16 8.88 3.69 -22.66
CA ILE A 16 7.67 3.66 -23.52
C ILE A 16 7.76 4.73 -24.62
N SER A 17 8.33 5.90 -24.32
CA SER A 17 8.50 6.97 -25.31
C SER A 17 9.51 6.63 -26.41
N THR A 18 10.40 5.66 -26.19
CA THR A 18 11.34 5.15 -27.20
C THR A 18 10.76 4.07 -28.11
N LEU A 19 9.57 3.54 -27.80
CA LEU A 19 8.91 2.56 -28.66
C LEU A 19 8.41 3.22 -29.96
N PRO A 20 8.45 2.51 -31.11
CA PRO A 20 7.95 3.02 -32.38
C PRO A 20 6.47 3.44 -32.25
N GLN A 21 6.21 4.73 -32.47
CA GLN A 21 4.86 5.32 -32.34
C GLN A 21 4.01 5.14 -33.60
N ASP A 22 4.57 4.58 -34.67
CA ASP A 22 3.86 4.28 -35.91
C ASP A 22 2.80 3.17 -35.71
N ASP A 23 2.95 2.37 -34.64
CA ASP A 23 1.97 1.40 -34.20
C ASP A 23 0.92 2.07 -33.28
N PRO A 24 -0.38 2.07 -33.65
CA PRO A 24 -1.44 2.65 -32.83
C PRO A 24 -1.49 2.06 -31.42
N ASP A 25 -1.07 0.81 -31.23
CA ASP A 25 -1.06 0.16 -29.92
C ASP A 25 0.02 0.77 -28.99
N ASN A 26 1.20 1.11 -29.53
CA ASN A 26 2.28 1.74 -28.76
C ASN A 26 1.93 3.19 -28.40
N ALA A 27 1.27 3.92 -29.31
CA ALA A 27 0.76 5.26 -29.03
C ALA A 27 -0.29 5.27 -27.91
N ALA A 28 -1.20 4.30 -27.93
CA ALA A 28 -2.20 4.14 -26.87
C ALA A 28 -1.55 3.77 -25.52
N LYS A 29 -0.56 2.87 -25.51
CA LYS A 29 0.22 2.54 -24.30
C LYS A 29 0.96 3.75 -23.74
N ALA A 30 1.54 4.59 -24.59
CA ALA A 30 2.22 5.82 -24.19
C ALA A 30 1.27 6.83 -23.53
N ALA A 31 0.09 7.04 -24.12
CA ALA A 31 -0.94 7.92 -23.55
C ALA A 31 -1.41 7.41 -22.16
N LEU A 32 -1.69 6.11 -22.06
CA LEU A 32 -2.15 5.48 -20.82
C LEU A 32 -1.07 5.54 -19.72
N ALA A 33 0.18 5.27 -20.08
CA ALA A 33 1.29 5.37 -19.15
C ALA A 33 1.50 6.82 -18.67
N GLY A 34 1.32 7.81 -19.56
CA GLY A 34 1.40 9.22 -19.20
C GLY A 34 0.45 9.61 -18.07
N ASP A 35 -0.81 9.19 -18.15
CA ASP A 35 -1.81 9.49 -17.10
C ASP A 35 -1.45 8.83 -15.75
N VAL A 36 -1.08 7.53 -15.78
CA VAL A 36 -0.65 6.80 -14.58
C VAL A 36 0.60 7.45 -13.97
N TYR A 37 1.53 7.92 -14.80
CA TYR A 37 2.75 8.59 -14.34
C TYR A 37 2.48 9.89 -13.61
N ILE A 38 1.54 10.72 -14.08
CA ILE A 38 1.15 11.96 -13.39
C ILE A 38 0.65 11.63 -11.98
N LYS A 39 -0.20 10.60 -11.83
CA LYS A 39 -0.66 10.14 -10.52
C LYS A 39 0.49 9.58 -9.67
N ALA A 40 1.35 8.75 -10.23
CA ALA A 40 2.51 8.18 -9.53
C ALA A 40 3.44 9.28 -8.98
N TRP A 41 3.66 10.33 -9.76
CA TRP A 41 4.48 11.48 -9.35
C TRP A 41 3.85 12.25 -8.20
N SER A 42 2.53 12.48 -8.24
CA SER A 42 1.80 13.11 -7.13
C SER A 42 1.95 12.32 -5.82
N TRP A 43 1.80 10.99 -5.89
CA TRP A 43 2.02 10.13 -4.71
C TRP A 43 3.47 10.17 -4.21
N ALA A 44 4.45 10.22 -5.11
CA ALA A 44 5.85 10.35 -4.73
C ALA A 44 6.14 11.69 -4.02
N ALA A 45 5.54 12.79 -4.49
CA ALA A 45 5.66 14.10 -3.86
C ALA A 45 5.06 14.11 -2.44
N LEU A 46 3.85 13.57 -2.28
CA LEU A 46 3.20 13.44 -0.98
C LEU A 46 4.00 12.52 -0.04
N ASN A 47 4.46 11.37 -0.53
CA ASN A 47 5.31 10.46 0.23
C ASN A 47 6.58 11.17 0.75
N LYS A 48 7.24 11.98 -0.09
CA LYS A 48 8.42 12.76 0.30
C LYS A 48 8.09 13.82 1.36
N LEU A 49 6.96 14.51 1.24
CA LEU A 49 6.50 15.47 2.25
C LEU A 49 6.28 14.80 3.61
N PHE A 50 5.48 13.72 3.65
CA PHE A 50 5.18 13.01 4.89
C PHE A 50 6.40 12.30 5.49
N PHE A 51 7.35 11.87 4.66
CA PHE A 51 8.64 11.39 5.13
C PHE A 51 9.37 12.45 5.97
N PHE A 52 9.50 13.67 5.45
CA PHE A 52 10.16 14.75 6.19
C PHE A 52 9.39 15.14 7.45
N LEU A 53 8.06 15.25 7.38
CA LEU A 53 7.23 15.52 8.56
C LEU A 53 7.40 14.45 9.64
N ALA A 54 7.41 13.16 9.25
CA ALA A 54 7.64 12.05 10.17
C ALA A 54 9.05 12.07 10.76
N MET A 55 10.06 12.39 9.95
CA MET A 55 11.46 12.47 10.38
C MET A 55 11.65 13.60 11.41
N PHE A 56 11.17 14.82 11.11
CA PHE A 56 11.26 15.95 12.03
C PHE A 56 10.39 15.76 13.27
N GLY A 57 9.19 15.18 13.12
CA GLY A 57 8.34 14.83 14.26
C GLY A 57 9.02 13.83 15.19
N SER A 58 9.63 12.78 14.64
CA SER A 58 10.35 11.78 15.44
C SER A 58 11.54 12.39 16.18
N LEU A 59 12.29 13.27 15.51
CA LEU A 59 13.38 14.01 16.13
C LEU A 59 12.87 14.91 17.27
N ALA A 60 11.76 15.62 17.05
CA ALA A 60 11.15 16.48 18.05
C ALA A 60 10.67 15.68 19.28
N VAL A 61 10.08 14.50 19.09
CA VAL A 61 9.68 13.60 20.20
C VAL A 61 10.90 13.15 21.01
N ILE A 62 12.00 12.79 20.36
CA ILE A 62 13.24 12.36 21.02
C ILE A 62 13.89 13.51 21.78
N LEU A 63 13.90 14.72 21.21
CA LEU A 63 14.50 15.90 21.83
C LEU A 63 13.61 16.53 22.91
N TRP A 64 12.31 16.21 22.95
CA TRP A 64 11.35 16.81 23.87
C TRP A 64 11.79 16.81 25.34
N PRO A 65 12.30 15.70 25.93
CA PRO A 65 12.74 15.70 27.32
C PRO A 65 13.86 16.71 27.60
N ALA A 66 14.79 16.88 26.66
CA ALA A 66 15.87 17.87 26.80
C ALA A 66 15.32 19.31 26.76
N PHE A 67 14.33 19.58 25.89
CA PHE A 67 13.62 20.85 25.88
C PHE A 67 12.89 21.12 27.20
N VAL A 68 12.18 20.15 27.75
CA VAL A 68 11.46 20.31 29.02
C VAL A 68 12.41 20.70 30.16
N VAL A 69 13.60 20.11 30.23
CA VAL A 69 14.60 20.44 31.25
C VAL A 69 15.09 21.89 31.12
N ILE A 70 15.33 22.38 29.90
CA ILE A 70 15.78 23.75 29.64
C ILE A 70 14.66 24.76 29.93
N PHE A 71 13.41 24.42 29.59
CA PHE A 71 12.24 25.29 29.69
C PHE A 71 11.36 25.00 30.91
N THR A 72 11.91 24.43 31.98
CA THR A 72 11.21 24.10 33.24
C THR A 72 10.46 25.28 33.86
N LYS A 73 10.88 26.52 33.58
CA LYS A 73 10.21 27.73 34.07
C LYS A 73 8.89 28.05 33.35
N PHE A 74 8.66 27.47 32.17
CA PHE A 74 7.51 27.78 31.31
C PHE A 74 6.44 26.70 31.31
N PHE A 75 6.77 25.47 31.72
CA PHE A 75 5.86 24.34 31.65
C PHE A 75 5.78 23.62 32.99
N THR A 76 4.56 23.29 33.41
CA THR A 76 4.38 22.27 34.45
C THR A 76 4.68 20.88 33.90
N LEU A 77 5.05 19.94 34.77
CA LEU A 77 5.30 18.54 34.36
C LEU A 77 4.09 17.91 33.65
N GLN A 78 2.87 18.27 34.08
CA GLN A 78 1.63 17.79 33.48
C GLN A 78 1.44 18.32 32.05
N GLU A 79 1.61 19.62 31.83
CA GLU A 79 1.52 20.21 30.49
C GLU A 79 2.58 19.65 29.54
N ALA A 80 3.81 19.44 30.04
CA ALA A 80 4.90 18.85 29.28
C ALA A 80 4.57 17.41 28.82
N ALA A 81 3.94 16.60 29.68
CA ALA A 81 3.53 15.24 29.34
C ALA A 81 2.38 15.20 28.31
N ILE A 82 1.42 16.12 28.43
CA ILE A 82 0.32 16.26 27.46
C ILE A 82 0.88 16.65 26.09
N LEU A 83 1.77 17.65 26.03
CA LEU A 83 2.41 18.09 24.79
C LEU A 83 3.24 16.98 24.13
N GLN A 84 3.99 16.19 24.92
CA GLN A 84 4.72 15.03 24.42
C GLN A 84 3.78 14.01 23.75
N THR A 85 2.65 13.72 24.40
CA THR A 85 1.66 12.76 23.89
C THR A 85 1.04 13.26 22.59
N CYS A 86 0.67 14.54 22.53
CA CYS A 86 0.15 15.17 21.31
C CYS A 86 1.18 15.13 20.17
N LEU A 87 2.44 15.49 20.45
CA LEU A 87 3.52 15.48 19.46
C LEU A 87 3.79 14.06 18.94
N THR A 88 3.73 13.07 19.83
CA THR A 88 3.89 11.65 19.47
C THR A 88 2.72 11.17 18.60
N ALA A 89 1.48 11.53 18.95
CA ALA A 89 0.30 11.18 18.16
C ALA A 89 0.35 11.79 16.75
N ILE A 90 0.72 13.07 16.63
CA ILE A 90 0.90 13.75 15.34
C ILE A 90 2.02 13.09 14.53
N THR A 91 3.13 12.72 15.18
CA THR A 91 4.24 12.03 14.50
C THR A 91 3.82 10.65 14.00
N ALA A 92 3.10 9.88 14.82
CA ALA A 92 2.56 8.58 14.42
C ALA A 92 1.58 8.71 13.24
N PHE A 93 0.77 9.77 13.24
CA PHE A 93 -0.10 10.12 12.11
C PHE A 93 0.73 10.39 10.84
N PHE A 94 1.80 11.19 10.88
CA PHE A 94 2.67 11.41 9.72
C PHE A 94 3.31 10.12 9.20
N VAL A 95 3.75 9.22 10.09
CA VAL A 95 4.28 7.91 9.73
C VAL A 95 3.22 7.05 9.03
N TYR A 96 1.98 7.07 9.52
CA TYR A 96 0.87 6.37 8.88
C TYR A 96 0.63 6.87 7.45
N PHE A 97 0.55 8.19 7.26
CA PHE A 97 0.37 8.79 5.92
C PHE A 97 1.55 8.52 5.00
N TYR A 98 2.78 8.56 5.49
CA TYR A 98 3.96 8.15 4.74
C TYR A 98 3.81 6.72 4.20
N ARG A 99 3.47 5.75 5.05
CA ARG A 99 3.27 4.35 4.64
C ARG A 99 2.12 4.20 3.65
N TYR A 100 1.04 4.95 3.86
CA TYR A 100 -0.13 4.95 3.00
C TYR A 100 0.22 5.42 1.58
N TYR A 101 0.88 6.58 1.44
CA TYR A 101 1.27 7.09 0.13
C TYR A 101 2.37 6.26 -0.52
N LYS A 102 3.30 5.70 0.26
CA LYS A 102 4.31 4.79 -0.26
C LYS A 102 3.69 3.57 -0.94
N THR A 103 2.64 3.00 -0.35
CA THR A 103 1.94 1.84 -0.91
C THR A 103 1.27 2.18 -2.24
N ARG A 104 0.59 3.33 -2.32
CA ARG A 104 -0.03 3.84 -3.55
C ARG A 104 0.99 4.11 -4.65
N GLN A 105 2.11 4.73 -4.29
CA GLN A 105 3.23 4.95 -5.22
C GLN A 105 3.71 3.62 -5.83
N MET A 106 3.96 2.59 -5.00
CA MET A 106 4.40 1.29 -5.51
C MET A 106 3.36 0.61 -6.40
N PHE A 107 2.07 0.78 -6.08
CA PHE A 107 1.00 0.22 -6.90
C PHE A 107 0.91 0.92 -8.27
N SER A 108 1.00 2.25 -8.34
CA SER A 108 1.08 2.98 -9.62
C SER A 108 2.31 2.58 -10.44
N GLU A 109 3.46 2.39 -9.80
CA GLU A 109 4.67 1.90 -10.48
C GLU A 109 4.49 0.48 -11.03
N ASN A 110 3.73 -0.37 -10.32
CA ASN A 110 3.44 -1.71 -10.80
C ASN A 110 2.49 -1.70 -12.02
N ILE A 111 1.50 -0.79 -12.04
CA ILE A 111 0.65 -0.56 -13.21
C ILE A 111 1.52 -0.10 -14.39
N LEU A 112 2.41 0.88 -14.19
CA LEU A 112 3.33 1.33 -15.25
C LEU A 112 4.20 0.19 -15.77
N ARG A 113 4.70 -0.68 -14.89
CA ARG A 113 5.47 -1.86 -15.29
C ARG A 113 4.63 -2.83 -16.13
N HIS A 114 3.37 -3.01 -15.76
CA HIS A 114 2.43 -3.84 -16.53
C HIS A 114 2.11 -3.23 -17.89
N ILE A 115 2.01 -1.90 -18.02
CA ILE A 115 1.83 -1.23 -19.31
C ILE A 115 3.09 -1.36 -20.18
N ALA A 116 4.27 -1.14 -19.59
CA ALA A 116 5.54 -1.15 -20.31
C ALA A 116 5.95 -2.54 -20.82
N PHE A 117 5.73 -3.59 -20.02
CA PHE A 117 6.21 -4.95 -20.30
C PHE A 117 5.08 -5.98 -20.48
N GLY A 118 3.83 -5.55 -20.37
CA GLY A 118 2.67 -6.41 -20.59
C GLY A 118 2.62 -6.88 -22.04
N LYS A 119 2.42 -8.20 -22.20
CA LYS A 119 2.18 -8.83 -23.51
C LYS A 119 0.72 -8.76 -23.95
N ASP A 120 -0.16 -8.28 -23.05
CA ASP A 120 -1.58 -8.19 -23.30
C ASP A 120 -1.87 -7.18 -24.43
N PRO A 121 -2.87 -7.46 -25.29
CA PRO A 121 -3.33 -6.49 -26.28
C PRO A 121 -3.89 -5.25 -25.57
N VAL A 122 -3.77 -4.08 -26.21
CA VAL A 122 -4.16 -2.80 -25.60
C VAL A 122 -5.61 -2.78 -25.16
N ALA A 123 -6.50 -3.42 -25.93
CA ALA A 123 -7.93 -3.53 -25.61
C ALA A 123 -8.19 -4.18 -24.24
N ASP A 124 -7.39 -5.16 -23.84
CA ASP A 124 -7.51 -5.85 -22.54
C ASP A 124 -6.76 -5.11 -21.43
N LEU A 125 -5.77 -4.30 -21.78
CA LEU A 125 -4.95 -3.53 -20.85
C LEU A 125 -5.71 -2.33 -20.27
N ILE A 126 -6.44 -1.60 -21.11
CA ILE A 126 -7.22 -0.41 -20.73
C ILE A 126 -8.15 -0.67 -19.53
N PRO A 127 -9.06 -1.67 -19.55
CA PRO A 127 -9.97 -1.89 -18.44
C PRO A 127 -9.23 -2.26 -17.14
N LYS A 128 -8.15 -3.05 -17.23
CA LYS A 128 -7.32 -3.41 -16.06
C LYS A 128 -6.64 -2.19 -15.44
N VAL A 129 -6.12 -1.28 -16.29
CA VAL A 129 -5.48 -0.04 -15.81
C VAL A 129 -6.51 0.90 -15.20
N ILE A 130 -7.67 1.08 -15.84
CA ILE A 130 -8.76 1.89 -15.31
C ILE A 130 -9.24 1.35 -13.96
N GLU A 131 -9.44 0.03 -13.84
CA GLU A 131 -9.82 -0.59 -12.58
C GLU A 131 -8.74 -0.39 -11.51
N GLY A 132 -7.47 -0.61 -11.86
CA GLY A 132 -6.33 -0.35 -10.96
C GLY A 132 -6.28 1.10 -10.51
N MET A 133 -6.47 2.05 -11.41
CA MET A 133 -6.56 3.47 -11.09
C MET A 133 -7.77 3.81 -10.22
N GLY A 134 -8.93 3.19 -10.46
CA GLY A 134 -10.12 3.34 -9.62
C GLY A 134 -9.85 2.88 -8.18
N ARG A 135 -9.11 1.79 -8.00
CA ARG A 135 -8.70 1.30 -6.67
C ARG A 135 -7.71 2.24 -5.97
N LEU A 136 -6.88 2.97 -6.72
CA LEU A 136 -6.02 4.02 -6.15
C LEU A 136 -6.83 5.25 -5.72
N ASP A 137 -7.89 5.57 -6.43
CA ASP A 137 -8.73 6.74 -6.13
C ASP A 137 -9.73 6.46 -5.00
N GLN A 138 -10.10 5.20 -4.76
CA GLN A 138 -10.78 4.78 -3.53
C GLN A 138 -9.91 5.19 -2.34
N GLY A 139 -10.33 6.22 -1.59
CA GLY A 139 -9.55 6.86 -0.53
C GLY A 139 -9.27 5.95 0.68
N PHE A 140 -9.60 6.43 1.87
CA PHE A 140 -9.48 5.62 3.08
C PHE A 140 -10.65 4.64 3.15
N THR A 141 -10.42 3.38 2.78
CA THR A 141 -11.37 2.32 3.08
C THR A 141 -11.23 1.95 4.55
N PHE A 142 -12.11 2.51 5.39
CA PHE A 142 -12.34 1.95 6.71
C PHE A 142 -12.98 0.59 6.51
N SER A 143 -12.17 -0.46 6.58
CA SER A 143 -12.68 -1.82 6.60
C SER A 143 -13.46 -1.95 7.90
N VAL A 144 -14.78 -1.80 7.84
CA VAL A 144 -15.66 -2.19 8.94
C VAL A 144 -15.42 -3.68 9.11
N PRO A 145 -14.90 -4.16 10.25
CA PRO A 145 -14.73 -5.59 10.47
C PRO A 145 -16.09 -6.23 10.24
N ARG A 146 -16.16 -7.12 9.24
CA ARG A 146 -17.38 -7.89 8.97
C ARG A 146 -17.65 -8.66 10.26
N LYS A 147 -18.89 -8.65 10.73
CA LYS A 147 -19.33 -9.28 11.99
C LYS A 147 -19.15 -10.81 12.00
N ASP A 148 -18.58 -11.36 10.93
CA ASP A 148 -18.39 -12.76 10.65
C ASP A 148 -16.98 -13.24 11.06
N ASP A 149 -16.05 -12.32 11.39
CA ASP A 149 -14.70 -12.63 11.89
C ASP A 149 -14.67 -12.88 13.42
N LYS A 150 -15.70 -13.55 13.96
CA LYS A 150 -15.58 -14.23 15.26
C LYS A 150 -14.87 -15.56 15.05
N HIS A 151 -13.56 -15.51 14.80
CA HIS A 151 -12.67 -16.62 15.08
C HIS A 151 -11.38 -16.10 15.72
N ASP A 152 -11.30 -16.36 17.02
CA ASP A 152 -10.08 -16.57 17.81
C ASP A 152 -9.09 -15.40 17.95
N ALA A 153 -9.51 -14.42 18.75
CA ALA A 153 -8.60 -13.58 19.52
C ALA A 153 -8.00 -14.38 20.70
N THR A 154 -7.13 -15.34 20.42
CA THR A 154 -6.09 -15.78 21.37
C THR A 154 -4.83 -16.12 20.59
N GLY A 155 -3.77 -15.34 20.82
CA GLY A 155 -2.54 -15.42 20.04
C GLY A 155 -1.81 -16.75 20.21
N THR A 156 -1.44 -17.36 19.10
CA THR A 156 -0.21 -18.15 18.95
C THR A 156 0.18 -18.13 17.46
N PRO A 157 1.41 -17.74 17.08
CA PRO A 157 1.84 -17.88 15.71
C PRO A 157 2.13 -19.37 15.46
N SER A 158 1.47 -19.98 14.48
CA SER A 158 1.83 -21.33 14.04
C SER A 158 1.95 -21.43 12.52
N PRO A 159 2.93 -22.22 12.05
CA PRO A 159 3.56 -22.06 10.75
C PRO A 159 2.78 -22.75 9.63
N GLY A 160 3.14 -22.40 8.40
CA GLY A 160 2.44 -22.78 7.18
C GLY A 160 2.06 -24.26 7.06
N LYS A 161 0.91 -24.49 6.43
CA LYS A 161 0.54 -25.76 5.83
C LYS A 161 -0.51 -25.56 4.73
N SER A 162 -0.04 -25.59 3.49
CA SER A 162 -0.70 -26.40 2.44
C SER A 162 -0.48 -27.87 2.86
N PRO A 163 -1.42 -28.84 2.70
CA PRO A 163 -2.06 -29.15 1.43
C PRO A 163 -3.51 -29.66 1.48
N ASN A 164 -4.18 -29.57 0.34
CA ASN A 164 -5.39 -30.31 0.00
C ASN A 164 -5.15 -31.83 0.10
N LYS A 165 -5.97 -32.54 0.89
CA LYS A 165 -6.21 -33.99 0.77
C LYS A 165 -7.69 -34.27 1.07
N PRO A 166 -8.47 -34.87 0.16
CA PRO A 166 -9.86 -35.23 0.43
C PRO A 166 -9.92 -36.53 1.24
N SER A 167 -10.65 -36.52 2.36
CA SER A 167 -10.92 -37.72 3.16
C SER A 167 -12.23 -38.37 2.76
N ASP A 168 -12.09 -39.59 2.26
CA ASP A 168 -13.02 -40.71 2.24
C ASP A 168 -14.03 -40.72 3.41
N LYS A 169 -15.33 -40.86 3.10
CA LYS A 169 -16.39 -41.16 4.06
C LYS A 169 -17.05 -42.47 3.67
N SER A 170 -16.66 -43.55 4.35
CA SER A 170 -17.43 -44.78 4.42
C SER A 170 -17.95 -45.01 5.85
N LYS A 171 -19.13 -45.64 5.89
CA LYS A 171 -19.80 -46.35 7.01
C LYS A 171 -20.73 -45.56 7.92
N THR A 172 -22.01 -45.92 7.79
CA THR A 172 -22.86 -46.24 8.95
C THR A 172 -23.60 -47.56 8.66
N PRO A 173 -23.64 -48.52 9.60
CA PRO A 173 -24.36 -49.79 9.46
C PRO A 173 -25.70 -49.80 10.22
N SER A 174 -26.65 -50.64 9.80
CA SER A 174 -27.27 -51.69 10.63
C SER A 174 -28.52 -52.31 9.97
N LYS A 175 -28.49 -53.64 9.90
CA LYS A 175 -29.57 -54.62 9.61
C LYS A 175 -30.52 -54.73 10.84
N PRO A 176 -31.48 -55.69 10.99
CA PRO A 176 -32.05 -56.71 10.07
C PRO A 176 -33.58 -57.01 10.25
N LYS A 177 -34.18 -57.81 9.35
CA LYS A 177 -35.07 -59.00 9.58
C LYS A 177 -35.90 -59.28 8.31
N LYS A 178 -35.67 -60.39 7.60
CA LYS A 178 -36.25 -61.76 7.70
C LYS A 178 -37.67 -61.92 7.12
N ALA A 179 -37.72 -62.79 6.10
CA ALA A 179 -38.75 -63.80 5.76
C ALA A 179 -40.11 -63.33 5.21
N SER A 180 -40.37 -63.57 3.93
CA SER A 180 -40.86 -64.85 3.38
C SER A 180 -40.63 -64.90 1.88
#